data_AF-A0A9C9GKH8-F1
#
_entry.id   AF-A0A9C9GKH8-F1
#
_cell.length_a   1.000
_cell.length_b   1.000
_cell.length_c   1.000
_cell.angle_alpha   90.00
_cell.angle_beta   90.00
_cell.angle_gamma   90.00
#
_symmetry.space_group_name_H-M   'P 1'
#
loop_
_entity.id
_entity.type
_entity.pdbx_description
1 polymer ?
#
loop_
_entity_poly.entity_id
_entity_poly.type
_entity_poly.pdbx_seq_one_letter_code
_entity_poly.pdbx_strand_id
1 'polypeptide(L)'
;MTCSAHESDKPALKVPFLTAVHRGELGTIFDGLGVVITLKAFRAFFSDIRSDYVSSFLPTATLEPSQLQMTPMKFIFRLRPGVYLVHPDVLKSLK
;
A
#
# COMPACT_ATOMS: atom_id res chain seq x y z
N MET A 1 11.89 33.53 10.74
CA MET A 1 11.48 32.46 9.82
C MET A 1 10.96 31.31 10.66
N THR A 2 9.70 31.37 11.03
CA THR A 2 9.07 30.39 11.91
C THR A 2 8.62 29.19 11.09
N CYS A 3 9.22 28.05 11.38
CA CYS A 3 8.71 26.74 11.03
C CYS A 3 7.30 26.59 11.60
N SER A 4 6.27 26.67 10.75
CA SER A 4 4.93 26.22 11.13
C SER A 4 4.80 24.78 10.66
N ALA A 5 5.25 23.87 11.54
CA ALA A 5 4.84 22.48 11.49
C ALA A 5 3.32 22.45 11.65
N HIS A 6 2.60 22.21 10.54
CA HIS A 6 1.19 21.92 10.61
C HIS A 6 1.02 20.56 11.29
N GLU A 7 0.59 20.64 12.53
CA GLU A 7 0.12 19.53 13.34
C GLU A 7 -1.25 19.04 12.82
N SER A 8 -1.44 17.72 12.90
CA SER A 8 -2.64 16.93 12.54
C SER A 8 -2.81 16.52 11.08
N ASP A 9 -2.19 15.40 10.71
CA ASP A 9 -2.87 14.34 9.94
C ASP A 9 -2.03 13.06 10.07
N LYS A 10 -2.66 11.90 10.31
CA LYS A 10 -1.96 10.60 10.31
C LYS A 10 -1.01 10.55 9.10
N PRO A 11 0.25 10.06 9.19
CA PRO A 11 0.89 9.57 7.98
C PRO A 11 0.05 8.37 7.53
N ALA A 12 -0.84 8.62 6.58
CA ALA A 12 -1.68 7.61 5.95
C ALA A 12 -0.78 6.42 5.61
N LEU A 13 -1.13 5.23 6.11
CA LEU A 13 -0.34 3.99 6.04
C LEU A 13 0.22 3.69 4.65
N LYS A 14 -0.35 4.30 3.61
CA LYS A 14 0.18 4.43 2.25
C LYS A 14 1.67 4.76 2.18
N VAL A 15 2.17 5.79 2.86
CA VAL A 15 3.59 6.19 2.71
C VAL A 15 4.52 5.12 3.30
N PRO A 16 4.34 4.67 4.56
CA PRO A 16 5.12 3.55 5.11
C PRO A 16 4.99 2.28 4.28
N PHE A 17 3.78 1.95 3.82
CA PHE A 17 3.51 0.79 2.98
C PHE A 17 4.28 0.84 1.65
N LEU A 18 4.15 1.93 0.90
CA LEU A 18 4.82 2.06 -0.39
C LEU A 18 6.34 2.09 -0.23
N THR A 19 6.84 2.69 0.85
CA THR A 19 8.27 2.68 1.18
C THR A 19 8.76 1.26 1.45
N ALA A 20 8.06 0.47 2.27
CA ALA A 20 8.41 -0.92 2.56
C ALA A 20 8.38 -1.79 1.29
N VAL A 21 7.37 -1.59 0.43
CA VAL A 21 7.27 -2.27 -0.86
C VAL A 21 8.42 -1.89 -1.80
N HIS A 22 8.75 -0.60 -1.88
CA HIS A 22 9.84 -0.11 -2.74
C HIS A 22 11.22 -0.60 -2.29
N ARG A 23 11.43 -0.72 -0.97
CA ARG A 23 12.67 -1.28 -0.38
C ARG A 23 12.77 -2.80 -0.49
N GLY A 24 11.69 -3.47 -0.90
CA GLY A 24 11.63 -4.94 -0.91
C GLY A 24 11.48 -5.57 0.47
N GLU A 25 11.13 -4.79 1.50
CA GLU A 25 10.88 -5.27 2.85
C GLU A 25 9.49 -5.92 2.98
N LEU A 26 8.57 -5.58 2.07
CA LEU A 26 7.19 -6.08 2.07
C LEU A 26 6.73 -6.53 0.67
N GLY A 27 6.36 -7.81 0.56
CA GLY A 27 5.87 -8.41 -0.68
C GLY A 27 6.98 -9.08 -1.52
N THR A 28 6.61 -9.59 -2.68
CA THR A 28 7.51 -10.27 -3.61
C THR A 28 7.35 -9.68 -5.00
N ILE A 29 8.45 -9.28 -5.61
CA ILE A 29 8.47 -8.79 -6.99
C ILE A 29 8.02 -9.93 -7.91
N PHE A 30 7.06 -9.64 -8.78
CA PHE A 30 6.53 -10.59 -9.75
C PHE A 30 6.85 -10.09 -11.16
N ASP A 31 7.93 -10.65 -11.72
CA ASP A 31 8.46 -10.50 -13.10
C ASP A 31 7.79 -9.42 -13.98
N GLY A 32 8.07 -8.15 -13.68
CA GLY A 32 7.63 -6.99 -14.48
C GLY A 32 6.16 -6.58 -14.34
N LEU A 33 5.34 -7.35 -13.62
CA LEU A 33 3.91 -7.08 -13.40
C LEU A 33 3.65 -6.22 -12.15
N GLY A 34 4.53 -6.26 -11.14
CA GLY A 34 4.42 -5.46 -9.92
C GLY A 34 4.93 -6.20 -8.69
N VAL A 35 4.40 -5.83 -7.51
CA VAL A 35 4.75 -6.49 -6.24
C VAL A 35 3.52 -7.17 -5.65
N VAL A 36 3.60 -8.48 -5.44
CA VAL A 36 2.53 -9.27 -4.81
C VAL A 36 2.69 -9.23 -3.30
N ILE A 37 1.59 -8.98 -2.59
CA ILE A 37 1.57 -8.85 -1.13
C ILE A 37 0.43 -9.69 -0.59
N THR A 38 0.69 -10.38 0.52
CA THR A 38 -0.35 -11.10 1.25
C THR A 38 -0.81 -10.29 2.46
N LEU A 39 -2.10 -10.40 2.79
CA LEU A 39 -2.67 -9.80 4.00
C LEU A 39 -1.95 -10.28 5.26
N LYS A 40 -1.48 -11.54 5.26
CA LYS A 40 -0.69 -12.12 6.36
C LYS A 40 0.64 -11.39 6.53
N ALA A 41 1.41 -11.22 5.45
CA ALA A 41 2.68 -10.51 5.48
C ALA A 41 2.50 -9.04 5.85
N PHE A 42 1.48 -8.38 5.29
CA PHE A 42 1.14 -7.00 5.63
C PHE A 42 0.81 -6.83 7.12
N ARG A 43 0.00 -7.72 7.69
CA ARG A 43 -0.33 -7.71 9.12
C ARG A 43 0.86 -7.99 10.01
N ALA A 44 1.75 -8.89 9.61
CA ALA A 44 2.97 -9.18 10.35
C ALA A 44 3.94 -7.99 10.33
N PHE A 45 4.07 -7.32 9.19
CA PHE A 45 4.95 -6.16 9.03
C PHE A 45 4.45 -4.93 9.80
N PHE A 46 3.13 -4.72 9.81
CA PHE A 46 2.49 -3.60 10.53
C PHE A 46 1.83 -4.05 11.84
N SER A 47 2.38 -5.06 12.52
CA SER A 47 1.81 -5.60 13.76
C SER A 47 1.72 -4.57 14.88
N ASP A 48 2.66 -3.63 14.91
CA ASP A 48 2.75 -2.57 15.91
C ASP A 48 1.77 -1.41 15.65
N ILE A 49 1.12 -1.40 14.48
CA ILE A 49 0.09 -0.43 14.13
C ILE A 49 -1.28 -1.00 14.50
N ARG A 50 -2.17 -0.13 15.00
CA ARG A 50 -3.60 -0.37 15.22
C ARG A 50 -4.20 -1.36 14.21
N SER A 51 -4.47 -2.59 14.68
CA SER A 51 -4.78 -3.77 13.84
C SER A 51 -6.08 -3.67 13.04
N ASP A 52 -7.00 -2.80 13.49
CA ASP A 52 -8.27 -2.49 12.85
C ASP A 52 -8.07 -1.76 11.51
N TYR A 53 -7.14 -0.80 11.49
CA TYR A 53 -6.83 -0.03 10.30
C TYR A 53 -5.97 -0.82 9.31
N VAL A 54 -5.09 -1.70 9.81
CA VAL A 54 -4.30 -2.64 8.99
C VAL A 54 -5.21 -3.61 8.21
N SER A 55 -6.30 -4.06 8.82
CA SER A 55 -7.22 -5.02 8.18
C SER A 55 -8.09 -4.39 7.08
N SER A 56 -8.32 -3.09 7.14
CA SER A 56 -9.17 -2.33 6.20
C SER A 56 -8.35 -1.62 5.11
N PHE A 57 -7.05 -1.40 5.31
CA PHE A 57 -6.19 -0.67 4.36
C PHE A 57 -6.14 -1.32 2.97
N LEU A 58 -5.74 -2.59 2.86
CA LEU A 58 -5.62 -3.26 1.55
C LEU A 58 -6.98 -3.34 0.81
N PRO A 59 -8.08 -3.78 1.45
CA PRO A 59 -9.40 -3.71 0.81
C PRO A 59 -9.77 -2.31 0.30
N THR A 60 -9.47 -1.26 1.08
CA THR A 60 -9.80 0.13 0.71
C THR A 60 -8.91 0.66 -0.42
N ALA A 61 -7.65 0.23 -0.47
CA ALA A 61 -6.70 0.57 -1.53
C ALA A 61 -6.91 -0.24 -2.82
N THR A 62 -7.85 -1.19 -2.82
CA THR A 62 -8.13 -2.08 -3.95
C THR A 62 -8.87 -1.32 -5.05
N LEU A 63 -8.43 -1.51 -6.29
CA LEU A 63 -9.11 -1.03 -7.49
C LEU A 63 -10.44 -1.76 -7.67
N GLU A 64 -11.48 -1.01 -8.05
CA GLU A 64 -12.75 -1.63 -8.42
C GLU A 64 -12.57 -2.50 -9.66
N PRO A 65 -13.34 -3.60 -9.82
CA PRO A 65 -13.19 -4.50 -10.96
C PRO A 65 -13.32 -3.81 -12.33
N SER A 66 -14.08 -2.71 -12.42
CA SER A 66 -14.27 -1.92 -13.63
C SER A 66 -13.21 -0.83 -13.85
N GLN A 67 -12.29 -0.65 -12.90
CA GLN A 67 -11.32 0.44 -12.90
C GLN A 67 -9.90 -0.11 -13.10
N LEU A 68 -9.39 0.05 -14.31
CA LEU A 68 -8.03 -0.36 -14.68
C LEU A 68 -6.96 0.69 -14.35
N GLN A 69 -7.36 1.92 -14.04
CA GLN A 69 -6.42 3.01 -13.76
C GLN A 69 -6.27 3.27 -12.25
N MET A 70 -5.02 3.41 -11.80
CA MET A 70 -4.73 3.78 -10.42
C MET A 70 -5.20 5.20 -10.09
N THR A 71 -5.59 5.39 -8.83
CA THR A 71 -5.88 6.70 -8.24
C THR A 71 -5.01 6.91 -7.00
N PRO A 72 -4.95 8.14 -6.44
CA PRO A 72 -4.22 8.37 -5.20
C PRO A 72 -4.67 7.48 -4.04
N MET A 73 -5.92 7.01 -4.03
CA MET A 73 -6.48 6.18 -2.98
C MET A 73 -6.53 4.69 -3.33
N LYS A 74 -6.69 4.32 -4.61
CA LYS A 74 -6.79 2.92 -5.07
C LYS A 74 -5.69 2.59 -6.07
N PHE A 75 -4.83 1.64 -5.72
CA PHE A 75 -3.62 1.32 -6.48
C PHE A 75 -3.16 -0.14 -6.32
N ILE A 76 -3.98 -1.01 -5.73
CA ILE A 76 -3.70 -2.45 -5.68
C ILE A 76 -4.81 -3.24 -6.38
N PHE A 77 -4.47 -4.35 -7.02
CA PHE A 77 -5.42 -5.31 -7.56
C PHE A 77 -5.59 -6.45 -6.57
N ARG A 78 -6.83 -6.84 -6.28
CA ARG A 78 -7.09 -8.05 -5.51
C ARG A 78 -7.07 -9.25 -6.45
N LEU A 79 -6.06 -10.11 -6.32
CA LEU A 79 -5.93 -11.32 -7.14
C LEU A 79 -6.82 -12.45 -6.60
N ARG A 80 -6.85 -12.61 -5.28
CA ARG A 80 -7.68 -13.60 -4.56
C ARG A 80 -7.87 -13.15 -3.11
N PRO A 81 -8.73 -13.79 -2.31
CA PRO A 81 -8.88 -13.43 -0.90
C PRO A 81 -7.54 -13.40 -0.15
N GLY A 82 -7.19 -12.24 0.41
CA GLY A 82 -5.95 -12.04 1.16
C GLY A 82 -4.67 -11.90 0.32
N VAL A 83 -4.75 -11.81 -1.01
CA VAL A 83 -3.58 -11.62 -1.89
C VAL A 83 -3.85 -10.47 -2.86
N TYR A 84 -2.91 -9.53 -2.89
CA TYR A 84 -3.02 -8.28 -3.63
C TYR A 84 -1.76 -8.08 -4.48
N LEU A 85 -1.90 -7.37 -5.60
CA LEU A 85 -0.82 -6.94 -6.47
C LEU A 85 -0.76 -5.42 -6.44
N VAL A 86 0.38 -4.85 -6.08
CA VAL A 86 0.63 -3.41 -6.16
C VAL A 86 0.87 -3.01 -7.60
N HIS A 87 0.11 -2.02 -8.07
CA HIS A 87 0.24 -1.49 -9.42
C HIS A 87 1.64 -0.91 -9.64
N PRO A 88 2.38 -1.29 -10.69
CA PRO A 88 3.77 -0.86 -10.88
C PRO A 88 3.93 0.66 -10.96
N ASP A 89 2.96 1.36 -11.54
CA ASP A 89 3.02 2.83 -11.66
C ASP A 89 3.00 3.57 -10.30
N VAL A 90 2.41 3.00 -9.25
CA VAL A 90 2.46 3.63 -7.93
C VAL A 90 3.88 3.63 -7.37
N LEU A 91 4.69 2.63 -7.74
CA LEU A 91 6.09 2.53 -7.36
C LEU A 91 6.96 3.48 -8.18
N LYS A 92 6.59 3.76 -9.44
CA LYS A 92 7.26 4.77 -10.27
C LYS A 92 7.00 6.20 -9.76
N SER A 93 5.84 6.43 -9.15
CA SER A 93 5.47 7.75 -8.61
C SER A 93 6.19 8.13 -7.31
N LEU A 94 6.95 7.21 -6.70
CA LEU A 94 7.71 7.45 -5.47
C LEU A 94 9.11 8.07 -5.71
N LYS A 95 9.41 8.48 -6.95
CA LYS A 95 10.69 9.07 -7.35
C LYS A 95 10.82 10.54 -6.98
#